data_AF-A0A0J7KH51-F1
#
_entry.id   AF-A0A0J7KH51-F1
#
_cell.length_a   1.000
_cell.length_b   1.000
_cell.length_c   1.000
_cell.angle_alpha   90.00
_cell.angle_beta   90.00
_cell.angle_gamma   90.00
#
_symmetry.space_group_name_H-M   'P 1'
#
loop_
_entity.id
_entity.type
_entity.pdbx_description
1 polymer ?
#
loop_
_entity_poly.entity_id
_entity_poly.type
_entity_poly.pdbx_seq_one_letter_code
_entity_poly.pdbx_strand_id
1 'polypeptide(L)'
;MDNIWFTMALEWSCAIGPSPDDPMTAESLRSWITRIITEACDASAPRIVGHKAKSCAYWWSDVIADLRKKSVKARRAWTRSKKRNSPEETEKYRSVYRQAKKTLRKEINKAKISAWCELIRTVDADPWGLPYRIVLKRLRRASPSLTETLDEETLEEVLSLLFPNGTVHDPAAEWIGWN
;
A
#
# COMPACT_ATOMS: atom_id res chain seq x y z
N MET A 1 -5.79 -23.00 3.56
CA MET A 1 -4.96 -24.14 3.97
C MET A 1 -4.67 -24.89 2.70
N ASP A 2 -3.42 -24.80 2.24
CA ASP A 2 -3.03 -25.31 0.93
C ASP A 2 -2.73 -26.79 1.06
N ASN A 3 -3.68 -27.63 0.64
CA ASN A 3 -3.65 -29.08 0.87
C ASN A 3 -2.41 -29.74 0.24
N ILE A 4 -2.01 -29.30 -0.96
CA ILE A 4 -0.82 -29.79 -1.67
C ILE A 4 0.47 -29.51 -0.88
N TRP A 5 0.57 -28.32 -0.27
CA TRP A 5 1.72 -27.96 0.55
C TRP A 5 1.78 -28.76 1.84
N PHE A 6 0.61 -29.01 2.45
CA PHE A 6 0.52 -29.86 3.63
C PHE A 6 1.01 -31.28 3.34
N THR A 7 0.52 -31.90 2.27
CA THR A 7 0.91 -33.26 1.90
C THR A 7 2.39 -33.36 1.55
N MET A 8 2.93 -32.42 0.76
CA MET A 8 4.36 -32.41 0.42
C MET A 8 5.26 -32.21 1.65
N ALA A 9 4.89 -31.32 2.57
CA ALA A 9 5.66 -31.12 3.80
C ALA A 9 5.65 -32.36 4.70
N LEU A 10 4.51 -33.05 4.77
CA LEU A 10 4.36 -34.27 5.56
C LEU A 10 5.14 -35.44 4.95
N GLU A 11 5.05 -35.63 3.63
CA GLU A 11 5.80 -36.65 2.90
C GLU A 11 7.32 -36.46 3.06
N TRP A 12 7.80 -35.23 2.94
CA TRP A 12 9.21 -34.91 3.14
C TRP A 12 9.67 -35.18 4.57
N SER A 13 8.88 -34.79 5.56
CA SER A 13 9.21 -34.98 6.97
C SER A 13 9.18 -36.46 7.39
N CYS A 14 8.25 -37.25 6.84
CA CYS A 14 8.18 -38.68 7.04
C CYS A 14 9.35 -39.42 6.37
N ALA A 15 9.86 -38.92 5.23
CA ALA A 15 11.02 -39.50 4.55
C ALA A 15 12.34 -39.33 5.33
N ILE A 16 12.46 -38.28 6.15
CA ILE A 16 13.63 -38.04 7.00
C ILE A 16 13.62 -38.92 8.26
N GLY A 17 12.43 -39.28 8.76
CA GLY A 17 12.28 -40.12 9.94
C GLY A 17 12.62 -39.39 11.26
N PRO A 18 12.54 -40.09 12.40
CA PRO A 18 13.02 -39.58 13.69
C PRO A 18 14.55 -39.45 13.69
N SER A 19 15.07 -38.52 14.51
CA SER A 19 16.52 -38.30 14.61
C SER A 19 17.19 -39.59 15.07
N PRO A 20 18.34 -40.00 14.49
CA PRO A 20 19.07 -41.19 14.93
C PRO A 20 19.54 -41.11 16.40
N ASP A 21 19.56 -39.91 16.98
CA ASP A 21 19.93 -39.67 18.37
C ASP A 21 18.74 -39.77 19.35
N ASP A 22 17.50 -39.89 18.86
CA ASP A 22 16.33 -40.05 19.72
C ASP A 22 16.20 -41.51 20.20
N PRO A 23 16.05 -41.77 21.52
CA PRO A 23 15.83 -43.12 22.01
C PRO A 23 14.53 -43.65 21.40
N MET A 24 14.50 -44.90 20.91
CA MET A 24 13.31 -45.54 20.32
C MET A 24 12.25 -45.88 21.38
N THR A 25 11.73 -44.85 22.03
CA THR A 25 10.73 -44.92 23.10
C THR A 25 9.40 -44.39 22.59
N ALA A 26 8.28 -44.85 23.14
CA ALA A 26 6.96 -44.36 22.73
C ALA A 26 6.80 -42.84 22.87
N GLU A 27 7.49 -42.21 23.83
CA GLU A 27 7.43 -40.77 24.07
C GLU A 27 8.18 -39.93 23.02
N SER A 28 9.35 -40.39 22.55
CA SER A 28 10.08 -39.71 21.49
C SER A 28 9.33 -39.77 20.17
N LEU A 29 8.73 -40.92 19.85
CA LEU A 29 7.91 -41.07 18.66
C LEU A 29 6.67 -40.15 18.70
N ARG A 30 6.01 -40.03 19.85
CA ARG A 30 4.90 -39.07 20.04
C ARG A 30 5.34 -37.64 19.80
N SER A 31 6.50 -37.26 20.35
CA SER A 31 7.08 -35.93 20.17
C SER A 31 7.37 -35.65 18.68
N TRP A 32 7.97 -36.61 17.99
CA TRP A 32 8.28 -36.54 16.56
C TRP A 32 7.02 -36.36 15.70
N ILE A 33 5.99 -37.19 15.89
CA ILE A 33 4.71 -37.06 15.15
C ILE A 33 4.09 -35.68 15.39
N THR A 34 4.07 -35.23 16.64
CA THR A 34 3.47 -33.92 17.01
C THR A 34 4.22 -32.78 16.32
N ARG A 35 5.56 -32.85 16.28
CA ARG A 35 6.41 -31.87 15.61
C ARG A 35 6.16 -31.82 14.10
N ILE A 36 6.09 -32.96 13.42
CA ILE A 36 5.87 -32.99 11.96
C ILE A 36 4.50 -32.43 11.60
N ILE A 37 3.45 -32.81 12.34
CA ILE A 37 2.10 -32.31 12.09
C ILE A 37 2.04 -30.80 12.30
N THR A 38 2.71 -30.29 13.33
CA THR A 38 2.76 -28.84 13.61
C THR A 38 3.52 -28.07 12.53
N GLU A 39 4.68 -28.57 12.10
CA GLU A 39 5.46 -27.99 10.99
C GLU A 39 4.67 -27.98 9.67
N ALA A 40 4.02 -29.09 9.31
CA ALA A 40 3.18 -29.16 8.12
C ALA A 40 1.96 -28.22 8.20
N CYS A 41 1.36 -28.07 9.39
CA CYS A 41 0.29 -27.10 9.62
C CYS A 41 0.77 -25.66 9.49
N ASP A 42 1.89 -25.29 10.11
CA ASP A 42 2.43 -23.92 10.03
C ASP A 42 2.87 -23.57 8.60
N ALA A 43 3.37 -24.54 7.82
CA ALA A 43 3.72 -24.35 6.41
C ALA A 43 2.48 -24.17 5.50
N SER A 44 1.44 -24.99 5.69
CA SER A 44 0.23 -24.98 4.85
C SER A 44 -0.82 -23.94 5.27
N ALA A 45 -0.72 -23.42 6.49
CA ALA A 45 -1.57 -22.38 7.05
C ALA A 45 -0.70 -21.21 7.52
N PRO A 46 -0.12 -20.42 6.59
CA PRO A 46 0.65 -19.25 6.97
C PRO A 46 -0.22 -18.34 7.83
N ARG A 47 0.23 -18.07 9.06
CA ARG A 47 -0.44 -17.13 9.95
C ARG A 47 -0.52 -15.81 9.19
N ILE A 48 -1.71 -15.21 9.13
CA ILE A 48 -1.90 -13.89 8.53
C ILE A 48 -1.11 -12.91 9.40
N VAL A 49 0.18 -12.72 9.08
CA VAL A 49 0.99 -11.65 9.64
C VAL A 49 0.26 -10.38 9.23
N GLY A 50 -0.14 -9.59 10.23
CA GLY A 50 -1.05 -8.47 10.07
C GLY A 50 -0.74 -7.67 8.82
N HIS A 51 -1.79 -7.29 8.08
CA HIS A 51 -1.68 -6.53 6.82
C HIS A 51 -0.48 -5.58 6.87
N LYS A 52 0.47 -5.73 5.93
CA LYS A 52 1.49 -4.71 5.66
C LYS A 52 0.80 -3.37 5.75
N ALA A 53 1.25 -2.49 6.65
CA ALA A 53 0.59 -1.22 6.91
C ALA A 53 0.38 -0.55 5.55
N LYS A 54 -0.86 -0.57 5.05
CA LYS A 54 -1.20 0.10 3.80
C LYS A 54 -0.73 1.52 4.02
N SER A 55 0.10 2.07 3.13
CA SER A 55 0.56 3.46 3.22
C SER A 55 -0.66 4.28 3.60
N CYS A 56 -0.65 4.84 4.81
CA CYS A 56 -1.80 5.60 5.27
C CYS A 56 -2.07 6.63 4.18
N ALA A 57 -3.34 6.76 3.77
CA ALA A 57 -3.68 7.70 2.70
C ALA A 57 -3.01 9.05 3.01
N TYR A 58 -2.47 9.74 2.01
CA TYR A 58 -1.66 10.94 2.23
C TYR A 58 -2.33 12.05 3.07
N TRP A 59 -3.67 12.06 3.14
CA TRP A 59 -4.49 12.95 3.97
C TRP A 59 -4.85 12.39 5.36
N TRP A 60 -4.34 11.21 5.71
CA TRP A 60 -4.63 10.53 6.98
C TRP A 60 -3.79 11.12 8.11
N SER A 61 -4.42 11.34 9.26
CA SER A 61 -3.76 11.88 10.45
C SER A 61 -4.20 11.15 11.72
N ASP A 62 -3.42 11.27 12.79
CA ASP A 62 -3.76 10.69 14.10
C ASP A 62 -5.07 11.25 14.65
N VAL A 63 -5.35 12.52 14.37
CA VAL A 63 -6.63 13.17 14.73
C VAL A 63 -7.81 12.46 14.07
N ILE A 64 -7.72 12.13 12.77
CA ILE A 64 -8.75 11.38 12.06
C ILE A 64 -8.86 9.95 12.60
N ALA A 65 -7.73 9.32 12.92
CA ALA A 65 -7.71 7.98 13.52
C ALA A 65 -8.47 7.95 14.85
N ASP A 66 -8.24 8.93 15.72
CA ASP A 66 -8.90 9.02 17.02
C ASP A 66 -10.38 9.38 16.91
N LEU A 67 -10.75 10.28 16.00
CA LEU A 67 -12.15 10.55 15.70
C LEU A 67 -12.88 9.33 15.12
N ARG A 68 -12.19 8.52 14.31
CA ARG A 68 -12.72 7.26 13.81
C ARG A 68 -12.93 6.26 14.95
N LYS A 69 -11.97 6.11 15.87
CA LYS A 69 -12.14 5.28 17.08
C LYS A 69 -13.36 5.72 17.90
N LYS A 70 -13.50 7.03 18.16
CA LYS A 70 -14.65 7.63 18.88
C LYS A 70 -15.98 7.35 18.16
N SER A 71 -16.04 7.56 16.85
CA SER A 71 -17.23 7.32 16.03
C SER A 71 -17.64 5.84 16.00
N VAL A 72 -16.67 4.92 15.87
CA VAL A 72 -16.92 3.47 15.93
C VAL A 72 -17.41 3.06 17.33
N LYS A 73 -16.81 3.58 18.41
CA LYS A 73 -17.27 3.34 19.78
C LYS A 73 -18.72 3.79 19.96
N ALA A 74 -19.07 4.99 19.50
CA ALA A 74 -20.44 5.52 19.57
C ALA A 74 -21.42 4.68 18.73
N ARG A 75 -21.03 4.24 17.52
CA ARG A 75 -21.85 3.35 16.69
C ARG A 75 -22.14 2.02 17.39
N ARG A 76 -21.12 1.40 17.99
CA ARG A 76 -21.25 0.15 18.74
C ARG A 76 -22.20 0.32 19.93
N ALA A 77 -22.07 1.42 20.69
CA ALA A 77 -22.98 1.74 21.80
C ALA A 77 -24.44 1.86 21.34
N TRP A 78 -24.69 2.64 20.27
CA TRP A 78 -26.03 2.77 19.68
C TRP A 78 -26.60 1.45 19.15
N THR A 79 -25.78 0.62 18.51
CA THR A 79 -26.24 -0.69 18.00
C THR A 79 -26.59 -1.65 19.13
N ARG A 80 -25.86 -1.59 20.25
CA ARG A 80 -26.16 -2.38 21.45
C ARG A 80 -27.39 -1.87 22.20
N SER A 81 -27.60 -0.55 22.28
CA SER A 81 -28.75 0.03 22.99
C SER A 81 -30.09 -0.39 22.37
N LYS A 82 -30.14 -0.59 21.04
CA LYS A 82 -31.33 -1.09 20.34
C LYS A 82 -31.86 -2.43 20.87
N LYS A 83 -31.01 -3.25 21.50
CA LYS A 83 -31.42 -4.52 22.10
C LYS A 83 -32.09 -4.36 23.47
N ARG A 84 -32.00 -3.20 24.11
CA ARG A 84 -32.43 -2.97 25.51
C ARG A 84 -33.85 -2.42 25.66
N ASN A 85 -34.60 -2.26 24.57
CA ASN A 85 -35.99 -1.79 24.56
C ASN A 85 -36.26 -0.46 25.32
N SER A 86 -35.25 0.40 25.44
CA SER A 86 -35.36 1.77 25.99
C SER A 86 -35.24 2.80 24.85
N PRO A 87 -36.34 3.48 24.47
CA PRO A 87 -36.35 4.44 23.37
C PRO A 87 -35.49 5.68 23.65
N GLU A 88 -35.56 6.22 24.88
CA GLU A 88 -34.84 7.44 25.28
C GLU A 88 -33.33 7.24 25.27
N GLU A 89 -32.85 6.13 25.87
CA GLU A 89 -31.42 5.79 25.83
C GLU A 89 -30.94 5.60 24.40
N THR A 90 -31.75 4.94 23.56
CA THR A 90 -31.39 4.69 22.17
C THR A 90 -31.26 5.98 21.37
N GLU A 91 -32.13 6.96 21.57
CA GLU A 91 -32.00 8.26 20.91
C GLU A 91 -30.81 9.07 21.45
N LYS A 92 -30.50 8.98 22.75
CA LYS A 92 -29.26 9.56 23.32
C LYS A 92 -28.00 8.98 22.67
N TYR A 93 -27.90 7.66 22.53
CA TYR A 93 -26.75 7.05 21.84
C TYR A 93 -26.72 7.40 20.35
N ARG A 94 -27.89 7.56 19.72
CA ARG A 94 -28.01 7.98 18.32
C ARG A 94 -27.49 9.40 18.10
N SER A 95 -27.83 10.34 18.97
CA SER A 95 -27.38 11.73 18.88
C SER A 95 -25.86 11.83 19.04
N VAL A 96 -25.29 11.12 20.02
CA VAL A 96 -23.83 11.02 20.22
C VAL A 96 -23.13 10.47 18.97
N TYR A 97 -23.65 9.39 18.39
CA TYR A 97 -23.10 8.83 17.15
C TYR A 97 -23.20 9.82 15.97
N ARG A 98 -24.33 10.51 15.81
CA ARG A 98 -24.49 11.54 14.76
C ARG A 98 -23.47 12.66 14.90
N GLN A 99 -23.22 13.14 16.10
CA GLN A 99 -22.23 14.17 16.37
C GLN A 99 -20.79 13.67 16.11
N ALA A 100 -20.45 12.47 16.58
CA ALA A 100 -19.14 11.85 16.31
C ALA A 100 -18.91 11.57 14.81
N LYS A 101 -19.96 11.21 14.07
CA LYS A 101 -19.89 11.05 12.61
C LYS A 101 -19.72 12.39 11.89
N LYS A 102 -20.43 13.44 12.33
CA LYS A 102 -20.33 14.79 11.76
C LYS A 102 -18.93 15.37 11.94
N THR A 103 -18.37 15.27 13.15
CA THR A 103 -17.01 15.72 13.46
C THR A 103 -15.96 14.97 12.64
N LEU A 104 -16.03 13.64 12.59
CA LEU A 104 -15.15 12.84 11.73
C LEU A 104 -15.23 13.25 10.26
N ARG A 105 -16.43 13.46 9.71
CA ARG A 105 -16.60 13.86 8.31
C ARG A 105 -16.02 15.24 8.02
N LYS A 106 -16.18 16.19 8.96
CA LYS A 106 -15.60 17.54 8.85
C LYS A 106 -14.08 17.48 8.81
N GLU A 107 -13.45 16.75 9.73
CA GLU A 107 -11.99 16.64 9.76
C GLU A 107 -11.42 15.91 8.54
N ILE A 108 -12.09 14.85 8.06
CA ILE A 108 -11.70 14.19 6.80
C ILE A 108 -11.77 15.18 5.63
N ASN A 109 -12.84 15.97 5.55
CA ASN A 109 -12.98 16.94 4.48
C ASN A 109 -11.88 18.02 4.54
N LYS A 110 -11.60 18.53 5.75
CA LYS A 110 -10.53 19.50 5.98
C LYS A 110 -9.16 18.94 5.58
N ALA A 111 -8.85 17.72 6.00
CA ALA A 111 -7.57 17.08 5.66
C ALA A 111 -7.43 16.83 4.16
N LYS A 112 -8.50 16.38 3.49
CA LYS A 112 -8.50 16.22 2.04
C LYS A 112 -8.29 17.53 1.30
N ILE A 113 -8.97 18.60 1.71
CA ILE A 113 -8.80 19.93 1.11
C ILE A 113 -7.36 20.41 1.31
N SER A 114 -6.83 20.31 2.54
CA SER A 114 -5.45 20.71 2.85
C SER A 114 -4.44 19.97 1.98
N ALA A 115 -4.57 18.65 1.89
CA ALA A 115 -3.65 17.83 1.13
C ALA A 115 -3.80 18.03 -0.39
N TRP A 116 -4.99 18.40 -0.86
CA TRP A 116 -5.21 18.81 -2.25
C TRP A 116 -4.57 20.17 -2.56
N CYS A 117 -4.71 21.15 -1.66
CA CYS A 117 -4.05 22.45 -1.80
C CYS A 117 -2.53 22.32 -1.77
N GLU A 118 -1.99 21.47 -0.92
CA GLU A 118 -0.56 21.15 -0.88
C GLU A 118 -0.08 20.55 -2.20
N LEU A 119 -0.83 19.59 -2.75
CA LEU A 119 -0.53 19.02 -4.06
C LEU A 119 -0.53 20.10 -5.16
N ILE A 120 -1.54 20.98 -5.21
CA ILE A 120 -1.56 22.09 -6.18
C ILE A 120 -0.34 22.99 -6.02
N ARG A 121 0.02 23.37 -4.79
CA ARG A 121 1.22 24.20 -4.57
C ARG A 121 2.50 23.53 -5.07
N THR A 122 2.62 22.20 -4.93
CA THR A 122 3.76 21.47 -5.49
C THR A 122 3.76 21.45 -7.01
N VAL A 123 2.59 21.44 -7.64
CA VAL A 123 2.45 21.56 -9.11
C VAL A 123 2.84 22.96 -9.56
N ASP A 124 2.35 24.00 -8.89
CA ASP A 124 2.60 25.40 -9.28
C ASP A 124 4.10 25.77 -9.15
N ALA A 125 4.80 25.16 -8.18
CA ALA A 125 6.24 25.36 -8.01
C ALA A 125 7.08 24.70 -9.12
N ASP A 126 6.61 23.58 -9.68
CA ASP A 126 7.28 22.86 -10.77
C ASP A 126 6.25 22.31 -11.77
N PRO A 127 5.80 23.16 -12.73
CA PRO A 127 4.71 22.83 -13.65
C PRO A 127 4.98 21.60 -14.52
N TRP A 128 6.26 21.29 -14.79
CA TRP A 128 6.69 20.17 -15.65
C TRP A 128 7.35 19.03 -14.86
N GLY A 129 7.31 19.12 -13.54
CA GLY A 129 8.03 18.28 -12.62
C GLY A 129 7.45 16.90 -12.35
N LEU A 130 7.70 16.45 -11.12
CA LEU A 130 7.15 15.21 -10.60
C LEU A 130 5.62 15.17 -10.62
N PRO A 131 4.87 16.22 -10.22
CA PRO A 131 3.41 16.17 -10.23
C PRO A 131 2.82 15.97 -11.62
N TYR A 132 3.36 16.66 -12.64
CA TYR A 132 3.00 16.49 -14.05
C TYR A 132 3.23 15.03 -14.52
N ARG A 133 4.38 14.45 -14.16
CA ARG A 133 4.70 13.04 -14.44
C ARG A 133 3.77 12.08 -13.70
N ILE A 134 3.34 12.37 -12.47
CA ILE A 134 2.34 11.58 -11.73
C ILE A 134 1.01 11.57 -12.48
N VAL A 135 0.49 12.75 -12.84
CA VAL A 135 -0.82 12.91 -13.50
C VAL A 135 -0.84 12.20 -14.85
N LEU A 136 0.22 12.33 -15.65
CA LEU A 136 0.35 11.63 -16.92
C LEU A 136 0.72 10.14 -16.79
N LYS A 137 0.86 9.61 -15.56
CA LYS A 137 1.33 8.25 -15.29
C LYS A 137 2.68 7.93 -15.95
N ARG A 138 3.53 8.94 -16.10
CA ARG A 138 4.89 8.87 -16.68
C ARG A 138 5.98 8.59 -15.65
N LEU A 139 5.62 8.43 -14.38
CA LEU A 139 6.49 7.85 -13.36
C LEU A 139 6.67 6.35 -13.63
N ARG A 140 7.58 6.05 -14.56
CA ARG A 140 8.12 4.70 -14.68
C ARG A 140 9.10 4.49 -13.52
N ARG A 141 9.13 3.28 -12.97
CA ARG A 141 10.24 2.83 -12.12
C ARG A 141 11.52 3.12 -12.90
N ALA A 142 12.55 3.68 -12.28
CA ALA A 142 13.82 4.00 -12.93
C ALA A 142 14.44 2.70 -13.49
N SER A 143 14.03 2.32 -14.69
CA SER A 143 14.78 1.46 -15.57
C SER A 143 15.78 2.38 -16.26
N PRO A 144 17.06 1.97 -16.37
CA PRO A 144 18.01 2.67 -17.21
C PRO A 144 17.34 3.03 -18.53
N SER A 145 17.34 4.32 -18.86
CA SER A 145 16.84 4.78 -20.15
C SER A 145 17.69 4.16 -21.26
N LEU A 146 17.14 4.01 -22.46
CA LEU A 146 17.89 3.43 -23.58
C LEU A 146 19.23 4.16 -23.81
N THR A 147 19.23 5.47 -23.62
CA THR A 147 20.42 6.33 -23.71
C THR A 147 21.44 6.09 -22.59
N GLU A 148 21.00 5.65 -21.39
CA GLU A 148 21.92 5.26 -20.30
C GLU A 148 22.48 3.84 -20.46
N THR A 149 21.88 3.02 -21.34
CA THR A 149 22.34 1.65 -21.62
C THR A 149 23.21 1.51 -22.87
N LEU A 150 23.22 2.54 -23.72
CA LEU A 150 24.01 2.56 -24.95
C LEU A 150 25.41 3.13 -24.69
N ASP A 151 26.35 2.72 -25.51
CA ASP A 151 27.69 3.31 -25.59
C ASP A 151 27.60 4.72 -26.19
N GLU A 152 28.40 5.65 -25.68
CA GLU A 152 28.45 7.06 -26.09
C GLU A 152 28.62 7.22 -27.61
N GLU A 153 29.48 6.42 -28.25
CA GLU A 153 29.70 6.49 -29.70
C GLU A 153 28.44 6.09 -30.48
N THR A 154 27.81 4.99 -30.08
CA THR A 154 26.54 4.53 -30.69
C THR A 154 25.38 5.48 -30.44
N LEU A 155 25.36 6.16 -29.28
CA LEU A 155 24.35 7.14 -28.94
C LEU A 155 24.47 8.38 -29.83
N GLU A 156 25.68 8.89 -30.03
CA GLU A 156 25.93 10.08 -30.83
C GLU A 156 25.67 9.85 -32.33
N GLU A 157 25.98 8.64 -32.83
CA GLU A 157 25.61 8.23 -34.19
C GLU A 157 24.08 8.17 -34.37
N VAL A 158 23.35 7.56 -33.44
CA VAL A 158 21.88 7.50 -33.50
C VAL A 158 21.25 8.89 -33.37
N LEU A 159 21.78 9.75 -32.49
CA LEU A 159 21.28 11.12 -32.32
C LEU A 159 21.51 11.96 -33.57
N SER A 160 22.68 11.88 -34.19
CA SER A 160 22.98 12.61 -35.44
C SER A 160 22.15 12.13 -36.63
N LEU A 161 21.77 10.84 -36.68
CA LEU A 161 20.85 10.29 -37.68
C LEU A 161 19.40 10.75 -37.46
N LEU A 162 18.91 10.70 -36.22
CA LEU A 162 17.53 11.04 -35.90
C LEU A 162 17.28 12.56 -35.89
N PHE A 163 18.28 13.33 -35.47
CA PHE A 163 18.23 14.78 -35.38
C PHE A 163 19.45 15.36 -36.13
N PRO A 164 19.37 15.43 -37.48
CA PRO A 164 20.42 16.06 -38.26
C PRO A 164 20.65 17.49 -37.76
N ASN A 165 21.91 17.89 -37.66
CA ASN A 165 22.26 19.27 -37.33
C ASN A 165 21.63 20.20 -38.37
N GLY A 166 20.52 20.83 -37.98
CA GLY A 166 19.82 21.79 -38.82
C GLY A 166 20.72 23.00 -39.10
N THR A 167 20.36 23.75 -40.15
CA THR A 167 20.95 25.06 -40.39
C THR A 167 20.79 25.92 -39.15
N VAL A 168 21.86 26.61 -38.72
CA VAL A 168 21.79 27.57 -37.61
C VAL A 168 20.82 28.68 -38.02
N HIS A 169 19.61 28.64 -37.47
CA HIS A 169 18.63 29.70 -37.62
C HIS A 169 18.92 30.77 -36.57
N ASP A 170 19.08 32.03 -37.00
CA ASP A 170 19.15 33.17 -36.09
C ASP A 170 17.73 33.49 -35.61
N PRO A 171 17.40 33.25 -34.32
CA PRO A 171 16.05 33.49 -33.81
C PRO A 171 15.64 34.97 -33.94
N ALA A 172 16.60 35.89 -33.98
CA ALA A 172 16.33 37.31 -34.13
C ALA A 172 15.81 37.68 -35.54
N ALA A 173 16.19 36.92 -36.58
CA ALA A 173 15.80 37.20 -37.95
C ALA A 173 14.36 36.74 -38.27
N GLU A 174 13.86 35.70 -37.58
CA GLU A 174 12.52 35.13 -37.81
C GLU A 174 11.40 35.91 -37.12
N TRP A 175 11.73 36.68 -36.07
CA TRP A 175 10.76 37.36 -35.21
C TRP A 175 10.50 38.82 -35.61
N ILE A 176 11.11 39.31 -36.71
CA ILE A 176 10.96 40.70 -37.19
C ILE A 176 9.56 40.97 -37.78
N GLY A 177 8.80 39.94 -38.13
CA GLY A 177 7.46 40.07 -38.74
C GLY A 177 6.27 39.99 -37.79
N TRP A 178 6.49 39.86 -36.48
CA TRP A 178 5.42 39.70 -35.49
C TRP A 178 5.36 40.92 -34.57
N ASN A 179 4.90 42.05 -35.12
CA ASN A 179 4.58 43.25 -34.34
C ASN A 179 3.23 43.80 -34.79
#